data_AF-A0A971KKV9-F1
#
_entry.id   AF-A0A971KKV9-F1
#
_cell.length_a   1.000
_cell.length_b   1.000
_cell.length_c   1.000
_cell.angle_alpha   90.00
_cell.angle_beta   90.00
_cell.angle_gamma   90.00
#
_symmetry.space_group_name_H-M   'P 1'
#
loop_
_entity.id
_entity.type
_entity.pdbx_description
1 polymer ?
#
loop_
_entity_poly.entity_id
_entity_poly.type
_entity_poly.pdbx_seq_one_letter_code
_entity_poly.pdbx_strand_id
1 'polypeptide(L)'
;MDVIITAIVSVTVIGIICAAMLAAAAKVMAVKEDERFPEVRDALPGANCGACGFAGCDGYARALLEDSDVKANLCIPGGDGVSKKLSELLGVAFEDVQEMVAFIHCSGDCSVTERKMDYQGIDSCSAAKLLFGGNGKCSFGCMGLGDCAKVCPQDAICIENGIAHINTPLCIGCGLCVAACPNKLIETLPDTIKTVVSCSNTDKGAVTRKVCSKGCIACKKCEKECPVGAIKVVDNLARIDYSLCTNCGRCAEVCITKCIQEGDFRGNSSTNVESA
;
A
#
# COMPACT_ATOMS: atom_id res chain seq x y z
N MET A 1 -22.15 6.08 70.08
CA MET A 1 -21.65 6.54 68.76
C MET A 1 -22.78 6.27 67.79
N ASP A 2 -23.39 7.34 67.23
CA ASP A 2 -24.55 7.20 66.35
C ASP A 2 -24.23 6.30 65.16
N VAL A 3 -25.13 5.38 64.82
CA VAL A 3 -24.99 4.41 63.73
C VAL A 3 -24.61 5.11 62.42
N ILE A 4 -25.09 6.34 62.23
CA ILE A 4 -24.77 7.21 61.10
C ILE A 4 -23.27 7.58 61.07
N ILE A 5 -22.69 7.94 62.22
CA ILE A 5 -21.27 8.31 62.32
C ILE A 5 -20.39 7.09 62.02
N THR A 6 -20.75 5.92 62.55
CA THR A 6 -20.00 4.68 62.31
C THR A 6 -20.02 4.27 60.83
N ALA A 7 -21.15 4.46 60.13
CA ALA A 7 -21.27 4.20 58.69
C ALA A 7 -20.46 5.19 57.84
N ILE A 8 -20.44 6.48 58.20
CA ILE A 8 -19.64 7.50 57.49
C ILE A 8 -18.15 7.18 57.64
N VAL A 9 -17.70 6.85 58.85
CA VAL A 9 -16.28 6.52 59.12
C VAL A 9 -15.85 5.27 58.37
N SER A 10 -16.66 4.20 58.37
CA SER A 10 -16.28 2.95 57.70
C SER A 10 -16.15 3.11 56.18
N VAL A 11 -17.09 3.81 55.54
CA VAL A 11 -17.04 4.08 54.08
C VAL A 11 -15.85 4.98 53.73
N THR A 12 -15.56 5.99 54.55
CA THR A 12 -14.42 6.90 54.32
C THR A 12 -13.08 6.16 54.42
N VAL A 13 -12.93 5.28 55.41
CA VAL A 13 -11.71 4.46 55.59
C VAL A 13 -11.52 3.52 54.40
N ILE A 14 -12.58 2.82 53.97
CA ILE A 14 -12.51 1.95 52.79
C ILE A 14 -12.14 2.76 51.53
N GLY A 15 -12.74 3.95 51.36
CA GLY A 15 -12.41 4.84 50.24
C GLY A 15 -10.94 5.25 50.21
N ILE A 16 -10.37 5.61 51.36
CA ILE A 16 -8.93 5.96 51.46
C ILE A 16 -8.05 4.75 51.14
N ILE A 17 -8.40 3.55 51.63
CA ILE A 17 -7.65 2.32 51.34
C ILE A 17 -7.69 2.01 49.83
N CYS A 18 -8.86 2.06 49.21
CA CYS A 18 -9.01 1.85 47.77
C CYS A 18 -8.25 2.89 46.95
N ALA A 19 -8.30 4.17 47.34
CA ALA A 19 -7.57 5.24 46.66
C ALA A 19 -6.05 5.04 46.76
N ALA A 20 -5.54 4.67 47.94
CA ALA A 20 -4.13 4.37 48.13
C ALA A 20 -3.69 3.15 47.29
N MET A 21 -4.52 2.10 47.24
CA MET A 21 -4.25 0.92 46.43
C MET A 21 -4.23 1.24 44.93
N LEU A 22 -5.17 2.05 44.44
CA LEU A 22 -5.19 2.50 43.05
C LEU A 22 -4.00 3.40 42.71
N ALA A 23 -3.62 4.32 43.59
CA ALA A 23 -2.46 5.17 43.40
C ALA A 23 -1.15 4.37 43.37
N ALA A 24 -1.03 3.36 44.23
CA ALA A 24 0.11 2.45 44.23
C ALA A 24 0.15 1.61 42.94
N ALA A 25 -0.97 1.04 42.53
CA ALA A 25 -1.07 0.29 41.27
C ALA A 25 -0.74 1.16 40.05
N ALA A 26 -1.25 2.40 40.01
CA ALA A 26 -0.95 3.35 38.94
C ALA A 26 0.54 3.70 38.86
N LYS A 27 1.22 3.88 40.00
CA LYS A 27 2.67 4.13 40.02
C LYS A 27 3.50 2.90 39.64
N VAL A 28 3.10 1.71 40.09
CA VAL A 28 3.82 0.47 39.78
C VAL A 28 3.67 0.09 38.31
N MET A 29 2.52 0.39 37.70
CA MET A 29 2.24 0.12 36.29
C MET A 29 2.51 1.32 35.37
N ALA A 30 3.03 2.43 35.90
CA ALA A 30 3.39 3.59 35.09
C ALA A 30 4.58 3.24 34.20
N VAL A 31 4.32 3.15 32.89
CA VAL A 31 5.36 3.03 31.87
C VAL A 31 6.05 4.39 31.78
N LYS A 32 7.39 4.41 31.90
CA LYS A 32 8.17 5.61 31.61
C LYS A 32 8.06 5.88 30.12
N GLU A 33 7.28 6.88 29.74
CA GLU A 33 7.30 7.42 28.38
C GLU A 33 8.62 8.20 28.21
N ASP A 34 9.35 7.89 27.15
CA ASP A 34 10.52 8.67 26.76
C ASP A 34 10.06 10.10 26.42
N GLU A 35 10.69 11.11 27.03
CA GLU A 35 10.37 12.53 26.81
C GLU A 35 10.52 12.94 25.34
N ARG A 36 11.28 12.18 24.54
CA ARG A 36 11.47 12.39 23.10
C ARG A 36 10.33 11.83 22.25
N PHE A 37 9.47 10.97 22.79
CA PHE A 37 8.39 10.34 22.03
C PHE A 37 7.45 11.33 21.33
N PRO A 38 6.96 12.40 21.99
CA PRO A 38 6.11 13.40 21.33
C PRO A 38 6.82 14.04 20.12
N GLU A 39 8.09 14.40 20.26
CA GLU A 39 8.86 15.05 19.19
C GLU A 39 9.05 14.13 17.97
N VAL A 40 9.42 12.86 18.22
CA VAL A 40 9.56 11.84 17.17
C VAL A 40 8.21 11.56 16.51
N ARG A 41 7.13 11.50 17.29
CA ARG A 41 5.79 11.24 16.78
C ARG A 41 5.25 12.39 15.93
N ASP A 42 5.53 13.63 16.30
CA ASP A 42 5.11 14.84 15.58
C ASP A 42 5.90 15.05 14.29
N ALA A 43 7.12 14.47 14.20
CA ALA A 43 7.87 14.45 12.95
C ALA A 43 7.23 13.53 11.88
N LEU A 44 6.38 12.57 12.28
CA LEU A 44 5.74 11.63 11.37
C LEU A 44 4.42 12.17 10.79
N PRO A 45 4.01 11.75 9.56
CA PRO A 45 2.81 12.27 8.90
C PRO A 45 1.47 11.93 9.58
N GLY A 46 1.45 11.06 10.60
CA GLY A 46 0.21 10.63 11.27
C GLY A 46 -0.75 9.79 10.41
N ALA A 47 -0.33 9.37 9.20
CA ALA A 47 -1.17 8.66 8.25
C ALA A 47 -1.51 7.21 8.66
N ASN A 48 -0.77 6.62 9.60
CA ASN A 48 -0.99 5.26 10.12
C ASN A 48 -1.13 4.17 9.04
N CYS A 49 -0.44 4.32 7.92
CA CYS A 49 -0.58 3.43 6.76
C CYS A 49 0.19 2.10 6.87
N GLY A 50 1.16 2.00 7.78
CA GLY A 50 1.97 0.80 7.97
C GLY A 50 3.01 0.51 6.88
N ALA A 51 3.24 1.43 5.94
CA ALA A 51 4.21 1.25 4.85
C ALA A 51 5.65 1.00 5.35
N CYS A 52 6.00 1.54 6.53
CA CYS A 52 7.29 1.32 7.18
C CYS A 52 7.44 -0.05 7.88
N GLY A 53 6.40 -0.90 7.85
CA GLY A 53 6.40 -2.21 8.52
C GLY A 53 5.91 -2.22 9.97
N PHE A 54 5.58 -1.04 10.53
CA PHE A 54 5.10 -0.90 11.91
C PHE A 54 3.59 -0.63 11.99
N ALA A 55 3.00 -0.91 13.16
CA ALA A 55 1.58 -0.67 13.45
C ALA A 55 1.27 0.83 13.65
N GLY A 56 1.41 1.62 12.59
CA GLY A 56 1.15 3.06 12.56
C GLY A 56 2.33 3.93 12.98
N CYS A 57 2.10 5.24 13.00
CA CYS A 57 3.12 6.23 13.30
C CYS A 57 3.61 6.13 14.75
N ASP A 58 2.70 5.87 15.70
CA ASP A 58 3.07 5.67 17.11
C ASP A 58 3.94 4.43 17.29
N GLY A 59 3.63 3.33 16.57
CA GLY A 59 4.42 2.11 16.61
C GLY A 59 5.85 2.32 16.09
N TYR A 60 5.99 3.03 14.97
CA TYR A 60 7.32 3.37 14.43
C TYR A 60 8.09 4.34 15.33
N ALA A 61 7.43 5.37 15.86
CA ALA A 61 8.06 6.33 16.76
C ALA A 61 8.58 5.68 18.06
N ARG A 62 7.83 4.73 18.64
CA ARG A 62 8.30 3.95 19.79
C ARG A 62 9.49 3.07 19.41
N ALA A 63 9.40 2.36 18.28
CA ALA A 63 10.46 1.48 17.82
C ALA A 63 11.80 2.23 17.62
N LEU A 64 11.76 3.46 17.10
CA LEU A 64 12.95 4.31 16.94
C LEU A 64 13.61 4.72 18.26
N LEU A 65 12.87 4.72 19.37
CA LEU A 65 13.37 5.08 20.70
C LEU A 65 13.79 3.86 21.52
N GLU A 66 13.11 2.73 21.32
CA GLU A 66 13.35 1.49 22.06
C GLU A 66 14.48 0.64 21.46
N ASP A 67 14.66 0.67 20.14
CA ASP A 67 15.59 -0.19 19.42
C ASP A 67 16.51 0.62 18.49
N SER A 68 17.82 0.56 18.76
CA SER A 68 18.84 1.26 18.00
C SER A 68 19.05 0.72 16.58
N ASP A 69 18.58 -0.49 16.28
CA ASP A 69 18.72 -1.11 14.95
C ASP A 69 17.62 -0.63 13.98
N VAL A 70 16.59 0.05 14.49
CA VAL A 70 15.51 0.61 13.66
C VAL A 70 16.00 1.86 12.94
N LYS A 71 15.98 1.82 11.61
CA LYS A 71 16.41 2.95 10.78
C LYS A 71 15.39 4.09 10.78
N ALA A 72 15.88 5.32 10.74
CA ALA A 72 15.06 6.55 10.68
C ALA A 72 14.44 6.84 9.29
N ASN A 73 14.92 6.17 8.22
CA ASN A 73 14.50 6.39 6.84
C ASN A 73 13.35 5.46 6.36
N LEU A 74 12.64 4.77 7.25
CA LEU A 74 11.61 3.80 6.85
C LEU A 74 10.26 4.44 6.50
N CYS A 75 10.06 5.74 6.78
CA CYS A 75 8.79 6.42 6.51
C CYS A 75 8.63 6.79 5.03
N ILE A 76 8.19 5.84 4.20
CA ILE A 76 7.94 6.04 2.76
C ILE A 76 7.05 7.27 2.47
N PRO A 77 5.88 7.46 3.13
CA PRO A 77 5.02 8.61 2.82
C PRO A 77 5.60 9.96 3.25
N GLY A 78 6.48 9.94 4.26
CA GLY A 78 7.15 11.14 4.75
C GLY A 78 8.38 11.53 3.92
N GLY A 79 8.94 10.56 3.20
CA GLY A 79 10.13 10.73 2.37
C GLY A 79 11.33 11.28 3.13
N ASP A 80 12.29 11.82 2.38
CA ASP A 80 13.52 12.39 2.93
C ASP A 80 13.28 13.53 3.92
N GLY A 81 12.17 14.25 3.78
CA GLY A 81 11.81 15.34 4.69
C GLY A 81 11.60 14.86 6.13
N VAL A 82 10.95 13.70 6.30
CA VAL A 82 10.76 13.07 7.60
C VAL A 82 12.04 12.37 8.07
N SER A 83 12.75 11.68 7.17
CA SER A 83 14.03 11.03 7.49
C SER A 83 15.04 12.02 8.10
N LYS A 84 15.22 13.21 7.48
CA LYS A 84 16.11 14.26 8.00
C LYS A 84 15.76 14.70 9.41
N LYS A 85 14.47 14.99 9.65
CA LYS A 85 14.00 15.41 10.98
C LYS A 85 14.24 14.33 12.02
N LEU A 86 13.95 13.07 11.68
CA LEU A 86 14.17 11.94 12.59
C LEU A 86 15.66 11.71 12.87
N SER A 87 16.52 11.79 11.85
CA SER A 87 17.97 11.68 12.01
C SER A 87 18.53 12.76 12.94
N GLU A 88 18.06 14.01 12.80
CA GLU A 88 18.44 15.12 13.69
C GLU A 88 17.98 14.89 15.14
N LEU A 89 16.73 14.47 15.34
CA LEU A 89 16.17 14.23 16.69
C LEU A 89 16.84 13.04 17.40
N LEU A 90 17.18 11.98 16.66
CA LEU A 90 17.77 10.76 17.21
C LEU A 90 19.31 10.80 17.25
N GLY A 91 19.92 11.79 16.61
CA GLY A 91 21.39 11.91 16.52
C GLY A 91 22.04 10.83 15.64
N VAL A 92 21.32 10.31 14.65
CA VAL A 92 21.81 9.29 13.72
C VAL A 92 22.13 9.91 12.35
N ALA A 93 22.94 9.21 11.54
CA ALA A 93 23.24 9.67 10.19
C ALA A 93 21.96 9.71 9.32
N PHE A 94 21.90 10.69 8.42
CA PHE A 94 20.85 10.74 7.41
C PHE A 94 21.07 9.63 6.37
N GLU A 95 20.01 8.87 6.11
CA GLU A 95 19.89 7.96 4.97
C GLU A 95 18.69 8.39 4.13
N ASP A 96 18.82 8.25 2.81
CA ASP A 96 17.75 8.49 1.84
C ASP A 96 16.62 7.47 2.00
N VAL A 97 15.39 7.91 1.74
CA VAL A 97 14.21 7.05 1.75
C VAL A 97 14.03 6.44 0.37
N GLN A 98 13.89 5.12 0.29
CA GLN A 98 13.48 4.49 -0.95
C GLN A 98 12.05 4.91 -1.29
N GLU A 99 11.90 5.69 -2.35
CA GLU A 99 10.60 6.11 -2.85
C GLU A 99 9.85 4.95 -3.49
N MET A 100 8.56 4.89 -3.19
CA MET A 100 7.66 3.85 -3.69
C MET A 100 6.46 4.50 -4.37
N VAL A 101 5.99 3.89 -5.45
CA VAL A 101 4.79 4.31 -6.18
C VAL A 101 3.81 3.15 -6.28
N ALA A 102 2.52 3.46 -6.24
CA ALA A 102 1.49 2.46 -6.47
C ALA A 102 1.31 2.22 -7.97
N PHE A 103 1.27 0.96 -8.39
CA PHE A 103 1.02 0.54 -9.76
C PHE A 103 -0.15 -0.43 -9.82
N ILE A 104 -0.97 -0.34 -10.88
CA ILE A 104 -2.12 -1.22 -11.08
C ILE A 104 -1.83 -2.31 -12.11
N HIS A 105 -1.96 -3.57 -11.69
CA HIS A 105 -1.83 -4.78 -12.50
C HIS A 105 -3.10 -5.08 -13.31
N CYS A 106 -3.67 -4.06 -13.95
CA CYS A 106 -4.83 -4.21 -14.83
C CYS A 106 -4.87 -3.16 -15.94
N SER A 107 -4.56 -3.57 -17.18
CA SER A 107 -4.80 -2.79 -18.40
C SER A 107 -6.12 -3.10 -19.10
N GLY A 108 -7.06 -3.73 -18.39
CA GLY A 108 -8.34 -4.21 -18.92
C GLY A 108 -9.40 -3.10 -18.96
N ASP A 109 -9.14 -2.03 -19.72
CA ASP A 109 -10.10 -0.94 -19.93
C ASP A 109 -11.37 -1.39 -20.70
N CYS A 110 -12.42 -0.55 -20.72
CA CYS A 110 -13.67 -0.87 -21.41
C CYS A 110 -13.56 -1.05 -22.93
N SER A 111 -12.41 -0.73 -23.57
CA SER A 111 -12.17 -0.98 -24.99
C SER A 111 -11.60 -2.38 -25.26
N VAL A 112 -11.04 -3.04 -24.24
CA VAL A 112 -10.35 -4.33 -24.38
C VAL A 112 -11.02 -5.49 -23.66
N THR A 113 -11.93 -5.19 -22.74
CA THR A 113 -12.79 -6.16 -22.05
C THR A 113 -14.18 -5.56 -21.87
N GLU A 114 -15.15 -6.43 -21.65
CA GLU A 114 -16.55 -6.03 -21.42
C GLU A 114 -16.98 -6.32 -19.98
N ARG A 115 -18.09 -5.69 -19.57
CA ARG A 115 -18.80 -6.02 -18.34
C ARG A 115 -19.70 -7.23 -18.56
N LYS A 116 -19.84 -8.09 -17.56
CA LYS A 116 -20.76 -9.24 -17.62
C LYS A 116 -22.16 -8.90 -17.14
N MET A 117 -22.29 -7.84 -16.35
CA MET A 117 -23.55 -7.35 -15.80
C MET A 117 -23.46 -5.84 -15.54
N ASP A 118 -24.62 -5.19 -15.55
CA ASP A 118 -24.76 -3.85 -14.99
C ASP A 118 -24.94 -3.97 -13.47
N TYR A 119 -24.03 -3.37 -12.71
CA TYR A 119 -24.03 -3.47 -11.25
C TYR A 119 -24.82 -2.32 -10.65
N GLN A 120 -25.96 -2.62 -10.05
CA GLN A 120 -26.81 -1.66 -9.35
C GLN A 120 -26.80 -1.97 -7.86
N GLY A 121 -25.79 -1.48 -7.16
CA GLY A 121 -25.59 -1.72 -5.73
C GLY A 121 -24.83 -0.59 -5.07
N ILE A 122 -24.20 -0.88 -3.93
CA ILE A 122 -23.35 0.09 -3.24
C ILE A 122 -22.11 0.35 -4.10
N ASP A 123 -21.80 1.62 -4.36
CA ASP A 123 -20.63 2.04 -5.15
C ASP A 123 -19.31 1.69 -4.43
N SER A 124 -18.98 0.40 -4.42
CA SER A 124 -17.77 -0.14 -3.81
C SER A 124 -17.31 -1.39 -4.54
N CYS A 125 -16.01 -1.45 -4.85
CA CYS A 125 -15.37 -2.65 -5.39
C CYS A 125 -15.60 -3.85 -4.47
N SER A 126 -15.49 -3.64 -3.15
CA SER A 126 -15.66 -4.69 -2.15
C SER A 126 -17.08 -5.26 -2.15
N ALA A 127 -18.10 -4.40 -2.28
CA ALA A 127 -19.49 -4.83 -2.41
C ALA A 127 -19.75 -5.55 -3.74
N ALA A 128 -19.25 -5.01 -4.86
CA ALA A 128 -19.45 -5.63 -6.18
C ALA A 128 -18.76 -6.99 -6.30
N LYS A 129 -17.61 -7.19 -5.65
CA LYS A 129 -16.89 -8.47 -5.68
C LYS A 129 -17.75 -9.63 -5.14
N LEU A 130 -18.61 -9.36 -4.16
CA LEU A 130 -19.51 -10.38 -3.57
C LEU A 130 -20.52 -10.91 -4.58
N LEU A 131 -20.84 -10.14 -5.62
CA LEU A 131 -21.76 -10.55 -6.67
C LEU A 131 -20.98 -11.14 -7.85
N PHE A 132 -20.94 -12.47 -7.90
CA PHE A 132 -20.33 -13.23 -9.01
C PHE A 132 -18.84 -12.91 -9.28
N GLY A 133 -18.10 -12.38 -8.29
CA GLY A 133 -16.69 -12.01 -8.45
C GLY A 133 -16.48 -10.66 -9.15
N GLY A 134 -17.45 -9.75 -9.10
CA GLY A 134 -17.35 -8.39 -9.66
C GLY A 134 -18.22 -8.19 -10.90
N ASN A 135 -18.22 -6.97 -11.46
CA ASN A 135 -19.04 -6.58 -12.62
C ASN A 135 -18.39 -6.86 -13.99
N GLY A 136 -17.07 -7.07 -14.05
CA GLY A 136 -16.33 -7.38 -15.27
C GLY A 136 -16.50 -8.82 -15.76
N LYS A 137 -16.34 -9.05 -17.07
CA LYS A 137 -16.15 -10.42 -17.60
C LYS A 137 -14.88 -11.05 -17.05
N CYS A 138 -13.85 -10.25 -16.79
CA CYS A 138 -12.66 -10.67 -16.06
C CYS A 138 -12.90 -10.54 -14.55
N SER A 139 -13.07 -11.67 -13.84
CA SER A 139 -13.26 -11.67 -12.39
C SER A 139 -12.04 -11.16 -11.61
N PHE A 140 -10.86 -11.19 -12.23
CA PHE A 140 -9.62 -10.66 -11.65
C PHE A 140 -9.41 -9.18 -11.93
N GLY A 141 -10.14 -8.60 -12.88
CA GLY A 141 -9.90 -7.24 -13.37
C GLY A 141 -10.35 -6.15 -12.41
N CYS A 142 -9.98 -4.91 -12.74
CA CYS A 142 -10.47 -3.73 -12.03
C CYS A 142 -11.97 -3.58 -12.31
N MET A 143 -12.75 -3.26 -11.28
CA MET A 143 -14.20 -3.08 -11.37
C MET A 143 -14.62 -1.63 -11.64
N GLY A 144 -13.68 -0.68 -11.49
CA GLY A 144 -13.90 0.74 -11.74
C GLY A 144 -14.83 1.44 -10.74
N LEU A 145 -14.99 0.92 -9.51
CA LEU A 145 -15.87 1.51 -8.49
C LEU A 145 -15.15 2.42 -7.48
N GLY A 146 -13.82 2.55 -7.57
CA GLY A 146 -13.09 3.61 -6.88
C GLY A 146 -12.77 3.43 -5.40
N ASP A 147 -12.87 2.22 -4.82
CA ASP A 147 -12.44 1.99 -3.42
C ASP A 147 -11.01 2.48 -3.15
N CYS A 148 -10.10 2.26 -4.11
CA CYS A 148 -8.72 2.74 -4.03
C CYS A 148 -8.61 4.28 -4.08
N ALA A 149 -9.44 4.94 -4.88
CA ALA A 149 -9.47 6.41 -4.96
C ALA A 149 -10.00 7.02 -3.66
N LYS A 150 -11.05 6.44 -3.06
CA LYS A 150 -11.65 6.91 -1.81
C LYS A 150 -10.71 6.89 -0.61
N VAL A 151 -9.73 5.99 -0.60
CA VAL A 151 -8.74 5.87 0.50
C VAL A 151 -7.44 6.62 0.23
N CYS A 152 -7.28 7.25 -0.95
CA CYS A 152 -6.04 7.91 -1.30
C CYS A 152 -5.95 9.28 -0.60
N PRO A 153 -4.96 9.52 0.28
CA PRO A 153 -4.84 10.80 0.99
C PRO A 153 -4.30 11.93 0.12
N GLN A 154 -3.85 11.64 -1.10
CA GLN A 154 -3.28 12.60 -2.04
C GLN A 154 -4.15 12.77 -3.31
N ASP A 155 -5.33 12.14 -3.33
CA ASP A 155 -6.20 12.10 -4.51
C ASP A 155 -5.47 11.70 -5.81
N ALA A 156 -4.43 10.87 -5.68
CA ALA A 156 -3.57 10.45 -6.77
C ALA A 156 -4.21 9.41 -7.71
N ILE A 157 -5.45 8.98 -7.44
CA ILE A 157 -6.11 7.90 -8.18
C ILE A 157 -7.42 8.40 -8.78
N CYS A 158 -7.55 8.32 -10.10
CA CYS A 158 -8.78 8.59 -10.83
C CYS A 158 -9.33 7.30 -11.45
N ILE A 159 -10.64 7.25 -11.68
CA ILE A 159 -11.26 6.17 -12.47
C ILE A 159 -11.54 6.70 -13.86
N GLU A 160 -10.84 6.16 -14.86
CA GLU A 160 -11.02 6.52 -16.26
C GLU A 160 -11.25 5.25 -17.08
N ASN A 161 -12.18 5.33 -18.04
CA ASN A 161 -12.53 4.21 -18.92
C ASN A 161 -12.76 2.86 -18.20
N GLY A 162 -13.35 2.91 -16.99
CA GLY A 162 -13.71 1.74 -16.19
C GLY A 162 -12.57 1.11 -15.38
N ILE A 163 -11.36 1.67 -15.39
CA ILE A 163 -10.22 1.21 -14.60
C ILE A 163 -9.64 2.34 -13.76
N ALA A 164 -8.87 1.98 -12.74
CA ALA A 164 -8.18 2.97 -11.91
C ALA A 164 -6.86 3.36 -12.57
N HIS A 165 -6.60 4.65 -12.66
CA HIS A 165 -5.36 5.26 -13.11
C HIS A 165 -4.70 5.96 -11.93
N ILE A 166 -3.39 5.77 -11.78
CA ILE A 166 -2.61 6.32 -10.66
C ILE A 166 -1.69 7.39 -11.23
N ASN A 167 -1.87 8.63 -10.78
CA ASN A 167 -0.96 9.72 -11.01
C ASN A 167 0.24 9.56 -10.08
N THR A 168 1.31 9.01 -10.62
CA THR A 168 2.46 8.63 -9.82
C THR A 168 3.28 9.79 -9.25
N PRO A 169 3.40 10.97 -9.89
CA PRO A 169 3.94 12.17 -9.24
C PRO A 169 3.27 12.58 -7.92
N LEU A 170 1.97 12.30 -7.76
CA LEU A 170 1.21 12.60 -6.54
C LEU A 170 1.23 11.42 -5.55
N CYS A 171 1.72 10.27 -5.96
CA CYS A 171 1.70 9.07 -5.15
C CYS A 171 2.86 9.07 -4.14
N ILE A 172 2.52 9.05 -2.85
CA ILE A 172 3.49 8.99 -1.74
C ILE A 172 3.80 7.55 -1.29
N GLY A 173 3.46 6.53 -2.08
CA GLY A 173 3.79 5.13 -1.75
C GLY A 173 3.15 4.54 -0.49
N CYS A 174 2.12 5.17 0.08
CA CYS A 174 1.57 4.76 1.39
C CYS A 174 0.87 3.39 1.43
N GLY A 175 0.54 2.78 0.27
CA GLY A 175 -0.04 1.44 0.20
C GLY A 175 -1.51 1.30 0.65
N LEU A 176 -2.19 2.37 1.07
CA LEU A 176 -3.61 2.30 1.48
C LEU A 176 -4.52 1.73 0.38
N CYS A 177 -4.25 2.07 -0.88
CA CYS A 177 -4.96 1.56 -2.05
C CYS A 177 -4.73 0.06 -2.29
N VAL A 178 -3.57 -0.49 -1.90
CA VAL A 178 -3.26 -1.92 -1.95
C VAL A 178 -4.19 -2.69 -1.01
N ALA A 179 -4.31 -2.21 0.23
CA ALA A 179 -5.20 -2.81 1.24
C ALA A 179 -6.69 -2.68 0.87
N ALA A 180 -7.09 -1.54 0.28
CA ALA A 180 -8.48 -1.30 -0.12
C ALA A 180 -8.91 -2.07 -1.38
N CYS A 181 -7.98 -2.54 -2.21
CA CYS A 181 -8.32 -3.25 -3.44
C CYS A 181 -8.74 -4.70 -3.15
N PRO A 182 -10.02 -5.08 -3.28
CA PRO A 182 -10.46 -6.43 -2.94
C PRO A 182 -9.92 -7.48 -3.93
N ASN A 183 -9.56 -7.08 -5.16
CA ASN A 183 -8.91 -7.92 -6.17
C ASN A 183 -7.38 -7.94 -6.09
N LYS A 184 -6.78 -7.20 -5.14
CA LYS A 184 -5.31 -7.13 -4.96
C LYS A 184 -4.58 -6.80 -6.27
N LEU A 185 -5.11 -5.81 -7.00
CA LEU A 185 -4.58 -5.37 -8.29
C LEU A 185 -3.50 -4.32 -8.15
N ILE A 186 -3.39 -3.67 -7.00
CA ILE A 186 -2.45 -2.58 -6.81
C ILE A 186 -1.28 -3.11 -6.00
N GLU A 187 -0.06 -2.80 -6.43
CA GLU A 187 1.18 -3.12 -5.74
C GLU A 187 2.00 -1.84 -5.59
N THR A 188 2.68 -1.69 -4.46
CA THR A 188 3.67 -0.62 -4.28
C THR A 188 5.01 -1.11 -4.77
N LEU A 189 5.58 -0.41 -5.75
CA LEU A 189 6.85 -0.75 -6.37
C LEU A 189 7.86 0.38 -6.12
N PRO A 190 9.16 0.06 -6.07
CA PRO A 190 10.18 1.10 -6.07
C PRO A 190 10.05 1.95 -7.32
N ASP A 191 10.21 3.25 -7.13
CA ASP A 191 10.19 4.27 -8.16
C ASP A 191 11.24 4.07 -9.28
N THR A 192 12.31 3.32 -8.98
CA THR A 192 13.38 2.93 -9.91
C THR A 192 12.97 1.87 -10.93
N ILE A 193 11.87 1.16 -10.69
CA ILE A 193 11.38 0.12 -11.60
C ILE A 193 10.74 0.76 -12.83
N LYS A 194 11.12 0.27 -14.01
CA LYS A 194 10.62 0.78 -15.30
C LYS A 194 9.78 -0.23 -16.05
N THR A 195 9.77 -1.50 -15.63
CA THR A 195 9.07 -2.57 -16.34
C THR A 195 8.17 -3.36 -15.42
N VAL A 196 6.89 -3.46 -15.76
CA VAL A 196 5.86 -4.03 -14.88
C VAL A 196 4.83 -4.85 -15.66
N VAL A 197 4.30 -5.90 -15.04
CA VAL A 197 3.26 -6.75 -15.67
C VAL A 197 1.88 -6.20 -15.33
N SER A 198 1.19 -5.58 -16.28
CA SER A 198 -0.13 -4.95 -16.09
C SER A 198 -1.34 -5.91 -16.11
N CYS A 199 -1.17 -7.15 -15.61
CA CYS A 199 -2.21 -8.17 -15.57
C CYS A 199 -2.12 -9.00 -14.28
N SER A 200 -3.27 -9.33 -13.68
CA SER A 200 -3.38 -10.25 -12.52
C SER A 200 -4.23 -11.48 -12.80
N ASN A 201 -4.68 -11.69 -14.04
CA ASN A 201 -5.49 -12.87 -14.39
C ASN A 201 -4.61 -14.13 -14.41
N THR A 202 -5.00 -15.15 -13.64
CA THR A 202 -4.34 -16.46 -13.51
C THR A 202 -5.07 -17.60 -14.24
N ASP A 203 -6.13 -17.28 -14.98
CA ASP A 203 -6.80 -18.23 -15.87
C ASP A 203 -5.86 -18.69 -17.00
N LYS A 204 -6.18 -19.85 -17.58
CA LYS A 204 -5.50 -20.36 -18.76
C LYS A 204 -5.58 -19.34 -19.89
N GLY A 205 -4.48 -19.11 -20.61
CA GLY A 205 -4.39 -18.07 -21.65
C GLY A 205 -5.49 -18.12 -22.71
N ALA A 206 -6.01 -19.30 -23.06
CA ALA A 206 -7.14 -19.45 -23.98
C ALA A 206 -8.46 -18.87 -23.43
N VAL A 207 -8.68 -18.93 -22.12
CA VAL A 207 -9.82 -18.30 -21.43
C VAL A 207 -9.58 -16.80 -21.31
N THR A 208 -8.39 -16.40 -20.85
CA THR A 208 -8.01 -14.98 -20.72
C THR A 208 -8.19 -14.23 -22.02
N ARG A 209 -7.78 -14.80 -23.17
CA ARG A 209 -7.88 -14.17 -24.48
C ARG A 209 -9.31 -13.95 -24.97
N LYS A 210 -10.27 -14.76 -24.51
CA LYS A 210 -11.70 -14.58 -24.81
C LYS A 210 -12.31 -13.40 -24.04
N VAL A 211 -11.70 -13.04 -22.91
CA VAL A 211 -12.21 -12.03 -21.98
C VAL A 211 -11.49 -10.70 -22.14
N CYS A 212 -10.17 -10.73 -22.35
CA CYS A 212 -9.33 -9.54 -22.43
C CYS A 212 -8.26 -9.68 -23.51
N SER A 213 -8.20 -8.71 -24.42
CA SER A 213 -7.20 -8.68 -25.50
C SER A 213 -5.79 -8.25 -25.02
N LYS A 214 -5.68 -7.61 -23.84
CA LYS A 214 -4.39 -7.22 -23.22
C LYS A 214 -3.95 -8.14 -22.07
N GLY A 215 -4.66 -9.25 -21.83
CA GLY A 215 -4.33 -10.17 -20.74
C GLY A 215 -3.04 -10.98 -20.99
N CYS A 216 -2.38 -11.41 -19.92
CA CYS A 216 -1.29 -12.38 -20.02
C CYS A 216 -1.85 -13.74 -20.48
N ILE A 217 -1.18 -14.38 -21.43
CA ILE A 217 -1.59 -15.70 -21.94
C ILE A 217 -0.57 -16.81 -21.62
N ALA A 218 0.35 -16.57 -20.68
CA ALA A 218 1.34 -17.54 -20.23
C ALA A 218 2.23 -18.13 -21.34
N CYS A 219 2.52 -17.39 -22.42
CA CYS A 219 3.27 -17.93 -23.57
C CYS A 219 4.77 -18.18 -23.31
N LYS A 220 5.30 -17.76 -22.15
CA LYS A 220 6.70 -17.90 -21.71
C LYS A 220 7.76 -17.23 -22.61
N LYS A 221 7.37 -16.38 -23.57
CA LYS A 221 8.33 -15.62 -24.39
C LYS A 221 9.19 -14.70 -23.53
N CYS A 222 8.56 -13.92 -22.67
CA CYS A 222 9.26 -13.01 -21.77
C CYS A 222 10.25 -13.73 -20.82
N GLU A 223 9.90 -14.92 -20.33
CA GLU A 223 10.78 -15.75 -19.49
C GLU A 223 12.02 -16.23 -20.24
N LYS A 224 11.89 -16.58 -21.52
CA LYS A 224 13.02 -17.02 -22.35
C LYS A 224 13.96 -15.89 -22.75
N GLU A 225 13.42 -14.70 -22.96
CA GLU A 225 14.17 -13.53 -23.46
C GLU A 225 14.87 -12.75 -22.33
N CYS A 226 14.53 -13.03 -21.07
CA CYS A 226 15.12 -12.35 -19.94
C CYS A 226 16.57 -12.83 -19.71
N PRO A 227 17.59 -11.96 -19.86
CA PRO A 227 19.00 -12.37 -19.76
C PRO A 227 19.40 -12.78 -18.34
N VAL A 228 18.72 -12.22 -17.34
CA VAL A 228 18.99 -12.44 -15.90
C VAL A 228 18.00 -13.41 -15.25
N GLY A 229 17.01 -13.90 -16.00
CA GLY A 229 15.99 -14.83 -15.49
C GLY A 229 15.04 -14.23 -14.44
N ALA A 230 14.94 -12.89 -14.36
CA ALA A 230 14.11 -12.18 -13.38
C ALA A 230 12.60 -12.38 -13.59
N ILE A 231 12.13 -12.76 -14.77
CA ILE A 231 10.70 -12.97 -15.05
C ILE A 231 10.36 -14.45 -15.16
N LYS A 232 9.35 -14.89 -14.41
CA LYS A 232 8.86 -16.27 -14.38
C LYS A 232 7.37 -16.35 -14.63
N VAL A 233 6.93 -17.37 -15.36
CA VAL A 233 5.50 -17.64 -15.54
C VAL A 233 5.04 -18.68 -14.53
N VAL A 234 4.27 -18.23 -13.53
CA VAL A 234 3.71 -19.04 -12.45
C VAL A 234 2.19 -18.87 -12.48
N ASP A 235 1.44 -19.98 -12.36
CA ASP A 235 -0.03 -19.97 -12.37
C ASP A 235 -0.66 -19.23 -13.56
N ASN A 236 -0.14 -19.50 -14.76
CA ASN A 236 -0.53 -18.85 -16.02
C ASN A 236 -0.33 -17.33 -16.08
N LEU A 237 0.44 -16.76 -15.15
CA LEU A 237 0.74 -15.33 -15.11
C LEU A 237 2.25 -15.08 -15.04
N ALA A 238 2.73 -14.08 -15.78
CA ALA A 238 4.11 -13.63 -15.67
C ALA A 238 4.29 -12.77 -14.42
N ARG A 239 5.32 -13.06 -13.61
CA ARG A 239 5.74 -12.28 -12.45
C ARG A 239 7.21 -11.92 -12.57
N ILE A 240 7.54 -10.68 -12.24
CA ILE A 240 8.91 -10.16 -12.27
C ILE A 240 9.43 -10.15 -10.83
N ASP A 241 10.60 -10.73 -10.62
CA ASP A 241 11.40 -10.52 -9.43
C ASP A 241 12.22 -9.23 -9.61
N TYR A 242 11.80 -8.18 -8.93
CA TYR A 242 12.42 -6.87 -9.01
C TYR A 242 13.83 -6.81 -8.40
N SER A 243 14.20 -7.78 -7.55
CA SER A 243 15.56 -7.85 -6.99
C SER A 243 16.61 -8.26 -8.02
N LEU A 244 16.19 -9.00 -9.06
CA LEU A 244 17.05 -9.47 -10.15
C LEU A 244 16.90 -8.63 -11.43
N CYS A 245 15.81 -7.88 -11.55
CA CYS A 245 15.48 -7.14 -12.77
C CYS A 245 16.44 -5.97 -13.00
N THR A 246 17.02 -5.89 -14.19
CA THR A 246 17.90 -4.79 -14.61
C THR A 246 17.19 -3.68 -15.37
N ASN A 247 15.85 -3.69 -15.43
CA ASN A 247 15.02 -2.73 -16.17
C ASN A 247 15.41 -2.58 -17.65
N CYS A 248 15.79 -3.68 -18.31
CA CYS A 248 16.26 -3.67 -19.70
C CYS A 248 15.16 -3.62 -20.78
N GLY A 249 13.87 -3.62 -20.41
CA GLY A 249 12.75 -3.48 -21.36
C GLY A 249 12.43 -4.69 -22.25
N ARG A 250 13.37 -5.60 -22.52
CA ARG A 250 13.20 -6.72 -23.48
C ARG A 250 11.94 -7.54 -23.28
N CYS A 251 11.54 -7.78 -22.04
CA CYS A 251 10.33 -8.55 -21.74
C CYS A 251 9.03 -7.83 -22.18
N ALA A 252 9.01 -6.50 -22.18
CA ALA A 252 7.93 -5.68 -22.70
C ALA A 252 7.88 -5.74 -24.23
N GLU A 253 9.03 -5.60 -24.90
CA GLU A 253 9.13 -5.64 -26.37
C GLU A 253 8.59 -6.95 -26.98
N VAL A 254 8.93 -8.08 -26.38
CA VAL A 254 8.53 -9.41 -26.89
C VAL A 254 7.10 -9.81 -26.49
N CYS A 255 6.43 -9.01 -25.67
CA CYS A 255 5.10 -9.31 -25.17
C CYS A 255 4.02 -9.08 -26.24
N ILE A 256 3.61 -10.16 -26.90
CA ILE A 256 2.60 -10.13 -27.98
C ILE A 256 1.24 -9.56 -27.56
N THR A 257 0.87 -9.64 -26.28
CA THR A 257 -0.40 -9.08 -25.77
C THR A 257 -0.23 -7.67 -25.22
N LYS A 258 1.01 -7.14 -25.20
CA LYS A 258 1.36 -5.85 -24.61
C LYS A 258 0.89 -5.71 -23.15
N CYS A 259 0.85 -6.84 -22.42
CA CYS A 259 0.48 -6.86 -21.00
C CYS A 259 1.63 -6.44 -20.09
N ILE A 260 2.86 -6.35 -20.61
CA ILE A 260 4.03 -5.86 -19.88
C ILE A 260 4.24 -4.43 -20.35
N GLN A 261 4.20 -3.48 -19.42
CA GLN A 261 4.39 -2.06 -19.70
C GLN A 261 5.81 -1.66 -19.32
N GLU A 262 6.37 -0.78 -20.13
CA GLU A 262 7.62 -0.09 -19.87
C GLU A 262 7.36 1.41 -19.81
N GLY A 263 7.90 2.08 -18.80
CA GLY A 263 7.73 3.52 -18.63
C GLY A 263 8.43 4.06 -17.39
N ASP A 264 8.56 5.38 -17.33
CA ASP A 264 8.91 6.07 -16.09
C ASP A 264 7.64 6.27 -15.26
N PHE A 265 7.49 5.45 -14.23
CA PHE A 265 6.36 5.52 -13.32
C PHE A 265 6.55 6.57 -12.22
N ARG A 266 7.50 7.51 -12.30
CA ARG A 266 7.52 8.71 -11.43
C ARG A 266 6.87 9.92 -12.08
N GLY A 267 6.54 9.85 -13.37
CA GLY A 267 5.95 10.96 -14.12
C GLY A 267 6.83 12.21 -14.18
N ASN A 268 8.13 12.12 -13.92
CA ASN A 268 9.06 13.22 -14.16
C ASN A 268 9.53 13.18 -15.63
N SER A 269 8.57 13.38 -16.55
CA SER A 269 8.89 13.45 -17.97
C SER A 269 9.56 14.79 -18.27
N SER A 270 10.88 14.82 -18.22
CA SER A 270 11.66 15.63 -19.17
C SER A 270 11.84 14.88 -20.49
N THR A 271 10.77 14.28 -21.01
CA THR A 271 10.70 13.80 -22.39
C THR A 271 9.30 14.00 -22.91
N ASN A 272 9.22 14.83 -23.95
CA ASN A 272 8.02 15.26 -24.66
C ASN A 272 6.97 14.17 -24.78
N VAL A 273 5.76 14.49 -24.33
CA VAL A 273 4.52 13.92 -24.89
C VAL A 273 4.47 14.38 -26.34
N GLU A 274 5.10 13.64 -27.26
CA GLU A 274 4.73 13.71 -28.67
C GLU A 274 3.40 12.97 -28.82
N SER A 275 2.36 13.79 -28.86
CA SER A 275 1.10 13.48 -29.51
C SER A 275 1.36 12.90 -30.92
N ALA A 276 0.90 11.67 -31.13
CA ALA A 276 0.63 11.09 -32.44
C ALA A 276 -0.66 10.27 -32.37
#